data_AF-A0A2T0M1Q0-F1
#
_entry.id   AF-A0A2T0M1Q0-F1
#
_cell.length_a   1.000
_cell.length_b   1.000
_cell.length_c   1.000
_cell.angle_alpha   90.00
_cell.angle_beta   90.00
_cell.angle_gamma   90.00
#
_symmetry.space_group_name_H-M   'P 1'
#
loop_
_entity.id
_entity.type
_entity.pdbx_description
1 polymer ?
#
loop_
_entity_poly.entity_id
_entity_poly.type
_entity_poly.pdbx_seq_one_letter_code
_entity_poly.pdbx_strand_id
1 'polypeptide(L)'
;MGSRRVRAVVPPFRALDPELAAAERLLASGHRQLSAVTDPLPDEHAAAQRLNDVLAGTGATPRLVQDGGAWRVVHVGTSGEPGELVAAAWGLAGLVVAGGWRRIKRCGACDLVFCDRTAGCTRRWCAEHRPRGGRGRGAVH
;
A
#
# COMPACT_ATOMS: atom_id res chain seq x y z
N MET A 1 -14.50 -28.33 -8.55
CA MET A 1 -13.96 -28.00 -7.21
C MET A 1 -14.16 -26.52 -6.97
N GLY A 2 -15.17 -26.14 -6.19
CA GLY A 2 -15.55 -24.73 -6.01
C GLY A 2 -14.42 -23.95 -5.35
N SER A 3 -13.90 -22.94 -6.05
CA SER A 3 -12.93 -21.99 -5.50
C SER A 3 -13.57 -21.33 -4.27
N ARG A 4 -13.16 -21.79 -3.08
CA ARG A 4 -13.54 -21.17 -1.81
C ARG A 4 -13.02 -19.74 -1.91
N ARG A 5 -13.89 -18.77 -2.19
CA ARG A 5 -13.51 -17.35 -2.23
C ARG A 5 -12.98 -17.02 -0.85
N VAL A 6 -11.66 -17.05 -0.68
CA VAL A 6 -11.01 -16.61 0.56
C VAL A 6 -11.44 -15.16 0.74
N ARG A 7 -12.24 -14.92 1.78
CA ARG A 7 -12.69 -13.58 2.13
C ARG A 7 -11.44 -12.72 2.26
N ALA A 8 -11.41 -11.58 1.57
CA ALA A 8 -10.27 -10.69 1.67
C ALA A 8 -10.10 -10.28 3.14
N VAL A 9 -8.98 -10.65 3.75
CA VAL A 9 -8.61 -10.16 5.08
C VAL A 9 -8.58 -8.64 5.00
N VAL A 10 -9.18 -7.97 5.97
CA VAL A 10 -9.10 -6.51 6.12
C VAL A 10 -7.91 -6.21 7.01
N PRO A 11 -6.81 -5.66 6.47
CA PRO A 11 -5.64 -5.30 7.25
C PRO A 11 -5.99 -4.26 8.31
N PRO A 12 -5.25 -4.21 9.42
CA PRO A 12 -5.36 -3.15 10.41
C PRO A 12 -4.75 -1.86 9.86
N PHE A 13 -5.39 -1.22 8.87
CA PHE A 13 -4.83 -0.08 8.12
C PHE A 13 -4.28 1.03 9.02
N ARG A 14 -4.96 1.32 10.14
CA ARG A 14 -4.50 2.33 11.11
C ARG A 14 -3.15 2.01 11.73
N ALA A 15 -2.81 0.73 11.91
CA ALA A 15 -1.51 0.30 12.44
C ALA A 15 -0.42 0.27 11.35
N LEU A 16 -0.80 0.33 10.07
CA LEU A 16 0.12 0.42 8.93
C LEU A 16 0.39 1.88 8.51
N ASP A 17 -0.42 2.82 9.00
CA ASP A 17 -0.22 4.25 8.76
C ASP A 17 0.75 4.81 9.82
N PRO A 18 1.60 5.79 9.45
CA PRO A 18 1.59 6.57 8.20
C PRO A 18 2.32 5.94 6.99
N GLU A 19 3.04 4.83 7.17
CA GLU A 19 3.89 4.22 6.16
C GLU A 19 3.09 3.78 4.92
N LEU A 20 1.91 3.18 5.11
CA LEU A 20 1.02 2.82 4.01
C LEU A 20 0.49 4.04 3.26
N ALA A 21 0.21 5.16 3.95
CA ALA A 21 -0.15 6.40 3.30
C ALA A 21 1.02 6.98 2.45
N ALA A 22 2.28 6.81 2.89
CA ALA A 22 3.45 7.16 2.09
C ALA A 22 3.54 6.30 0.82
N ALA A 23 3.26 5.00 0.94
CA ALA A 23 3.18 4.10 -0.21
C ALA A 23 2.13 4.58 -1.21
N GLU A 24 0.93 4.89 -0.74
CA GLU A 24 -0.15 5.36 -1.61
C GLU A 24 0.19 6.66 -2.34
N ARG A 25 0.92 7.60 -1.70
CA ARG A 25 1.38 8.82 -2.36
C ARG A 25 2.38 8.53 -3.48
N LEU A 26 3.41 7.72 -3.21
CA LEU A 26 4.40 7.36 -4.23
C LEU A 26 3.80 6.54 -5.37
N LEU A 27 2.86 5.64 -5.08
CA LEU A 27 2.14 4.91 -6.12
C LEU A 27 1.28 5.85 -6.96
N ALA A 28 0.61 6.82 -6.34
CA ALA A 28 -0.20 7.82 -7.04
C ALA A 28 0.63 8.76 -7.93
N SER A 29 1.90 9.03 -7.59
CA SER A 29 2.82 9.79 -8.44
C SER A 29 3.48 8.96 -9.55
N GLY A 30 3.18 7.65 -9.63
CA GLY A 30 3.78 6.75 -10.62
C GLY A 30 5.23 6.36 -10.29
N HIS A 31 5.62 6.36 -9.01
CA HIS A 31 6.98 6.02 -8.60
C HIS A 31 7.37 4.65 -9.14
N ARG A 32 8.33 4.65 -10.08
CA ARG A 32 8.69 3.48 -10.90
C ARG A 32 9.05 2.25 -10.07
N GLN A 33 10.00 2.39 -9.14
CA GLN A 33 10.52 1.25 -8.37
C GLN A 33 9.42 0.61 -7.50
N LEU A 34 8.54 1.43 -6.94
CA LEU A 34 7.48 0.95 -6.04
C LEU A 34 6.35 0.31 -6.83
N SER A 35 6.02 0.87 -8.00
CA SER A 35 4.99 0.34 -8.90
C SER A 35 5.41 -1.01 -9.51
N ALA A 36 6.70 -1.18 -9.82
CA ALA A 36 7.26 -2.41 -10.39
C ALA A 36 7.14 -3.64 -9.47
N VAL A 37 6.89 -3.46 -8.17
CA VAL A 37 6.56 -4.55 -7.24
C VAL A 37 5.34 -5.36 -7.71
N THR A 38 4.44 -4.74 -8.48
CA THR A 38 3.24 -5.42 -8.99
C THR A 38 3.46 -6.20 -10.29
N ASP A 39 4.58 -5.99 -11.00
CA ASP A 39 4.81 -6.61 -12.31
C ASP A 39 4.80 -8.14 -12.28
N PRO A 40 5.35 -8.82 -11.24
CA PRO A 40 5.33 -10.29 -11.17
C PRO A 40 3.99 -10.88 -10.79
N LEU A 41 3.02 -10.08 -10.34
CA LEU A 41 1.73 -10.63 -9.91
C LEU A 41 1.05 -11.36 -11.08
N PRO A 42 0.44 -12.54 -10.85
CA PRO A 42 0.06 -13.09 -9.54
C PRO A 42 1.12 -13.91 -8.79
N ASP A 43 2.39 -13.92 -9.22
CA ASP A 43 3.48 -14.54 -8.47
C ASP A 43 3.86 -13.66 -7.26
N GLU A 44 3.24 -13.95 -6.12
CA GLU A 44 3.46 -13.25 -4.85
C GLU A 44 4.90 -13.42 -4.32
N HIS A 45 5.58 -14.52 -4.64
CA HIS A 45 6.97 -14.74 -4.22
C HIS A 45 7.93 -13.85 -5.01
N ALA A 46 7.76 -13.77 -6.32
CA ALA A 46 8.55 -12.87 -7.15
C ALA A 46 8.26 -11.38 -6.84
N ALA A 47 7.00 -11.04 -6.53
CA ALA A 47 6.63 -9.70 -6.07
C ALA A 47 7.27 -9.36 -4.70
N ALA A 48 7.27 -10.31 -3.76
CA ALA A 48 7.95 -10.16 -2.47
C ALA A 48 9.46 -9.96 -2.65
N GLN A 49 10.09 -10.70 -3.55
CA GLN A 49 11.51 -10.52 -3.85
C GLN A 49 11.80 -9.10 -4.36
N ARG A 50 11.01 -8.59 -5.30
CA ARG A 50 11.17 -7.19 -5.77
C ARG A 50 11.00 -6.18 -4.65
N LEU A 51 10.04 -6.40 -3.74
CA LEU A 51 9.85 -5.52 -2.59
C LEU A 51 11.05 -5.57 -1.63
N ASN A 52 11.62 -6.75 -1.40
CA ASN A 52 12.84 -6.92 -0.62
C ASN A 52 14.03 -6.21 -1.28
N ASP A 53 14.16 -6.26 -2.60
CA ASP A 53 15.22 -5.55 -3.33
C ASP A 53 15.08 -4.03 -3.17
N VAL A 54 13.85 -3.49 -3.20
CA VAL A 54 13.58 -2.07 -2.91
C VAL A 54 13.99 -1.72 -1.48
N LEU A 55 13.58 -2.52 -0.49
CA LEU A 55 13.91 -2.32 0.91
C LEU A 55 15.43 -2.34 1.14
N ALA A 56 16.13 -3.35 0.62
CA ALA A 56 17.58 -3.49 0.73
C ALA A 56 18.31 -2.31 0.08
N GLY A 57 17.85 -1.87 -1.10
CA GLY A 57 18.42 -0.73 -1.82
C GLY A 57 18.30 0.61 -1.07
N THR A 58 17.39 0.72 -0.10
CA THR A 58 17.28 1.95 0.70
C THR A 58 18.36 2.10 1.78
N GLY A 59 19.04 1.03 2.16
CA GLY A 59 19.97 1.02 3.30
C GLY A 59 19.30 1.33 4.65
N ALA A 60 17.97 1.29 4.73
CA ALA A 60 17.24 1.69 5.92
C ALA A 60 17.45 0.68 7.06
N THR A 61 17.65 1.21 8.27
CA THR A 61 17.77 0.40 9.50
C THR A 61 16.55 0.64 10.39
N PRO A 62 15.92 -0.41 10.96
CA PRO A 62 14.85 -0.24 11.93
C PRO A 62 15.40 0.43 13.21
N ARG A 63 14.64 1.38 13.75
CA ARG A 63 14.90 2.04 15.04
C ARG A 63 13.62 2.12 15.86
N LEU A 64 13.76 1.94 17.18
CA LEU A 64 12.66 2.13 18.11
C LEU A 64 12.63 3.60 18.57
N VAL A 65 11.49 4.27 18.41
CA VAL A 65 11.30 5.67 18.82
C VAL A 65 10.00 5.81 19.62
N GLN A 66 9.96 6.78 20.52
CA GLN A 66 8.75 7.15 21.25
C GLN A 66 8.04 8.30 20.51
N ASP A 67 6.75 8.13 20.25
CA ASP A 67 5.90 9.08 19.53
C ASP A 67 4.56 9.20 20.26
N GLY A 68 4.22 10.41 20.74
CA GLY A 68 2.98 10.66 21.47
C GLY A 68 2.75 9.77 22.70
N GLY A 69 3.82 9.30 23.35
CA GLY A 69 3.77 8.41 24.51
C GLY A 69 3.69 6.92 24.18
N ALA A 70 3.63 6.53 22.91
CA ALA A 70 3.71 5.14 22.46
C ALA A 70 5.08 4.83 21.82
N TRP A 71 5.48 3.56 21.81
CA TRP A 71 6.68 3.10 21.09
C TRP A 71 6.32 2.65 19.68
N ARG A 72 7.14 3.03 18.70
CA ARG A 72 7.00 2.60 17.30
C ARG A 72 8.36 2.27 16.69
N VAL A 73 8.36 1.31 15.77
CA VAL A 73 9.51 1.07 14.91
C VAL A 73 9.41 2.02 13.73
N VAL A 74 10.46 2.83 13.51
CA VAL A 74 10.63 3.66 12.33
C VAL A 74 11.82 3.15 11.53
N HIS A 75 11.78 3.34 10.22
CA HIS A 75 12.86 2.92 9.33
C HIS A 75 13.58 4.15 8.82
N VAL A 76 14.85 4.27 9.20
CA VAL A 76 15.65 5.46 9.00
C VAL A 76 16.67 5.18 7.90
N GLY A 77 16.70 6.03 6.88
CA GLY A 77 17.69 5.95 5.80
C GLY A 77 19.08 6.35 6.26
N THR A 78 20.06 6.26 5.36
CA THR A 78 21.48 6.58 5.64
C THR A 78 21.72 8.03 6.08
N SER A 79 20.82 8.97 5.73
CA SER A 79 20.89 10.37 6.15
C SER A 79 20.31 10.65 7.55
N GLY A 80 19.78 9.65 8.26
CA GLY A 80 19.18 9.84 9.59
C GLY A 80 17.71 10.24 9.60
N GLU A 81 17.09 10.47 8.42
CA GLU A 81 15.65 10.72 8.27
C GLU A 81 14.96 9.56 7.53
N PRO A 82 13.67 9.27 7.80
CA PRO A 82 12.89 8.35 6.97
C PRO A 82 12.74 8.94 5.56
N GLY A 83 13.49 8.42 4.59
CA GLY A 83 13.23 8.74 3.20
C GLY A 83 11.82 8.30 2.79
N GLU A 84 11.10 9.08 1.99
CA GLU A 84 9.71 8.77 1.63
C GLU A 84 9.57 7.38 0.99
N LEU A 85 10.57 6.94 0.21
CA LEU A 85 10.65 5.59 -0.36
C LEU A 85 10.79 4.50 0.72
N VAL A 86 11.54 4.77 1.79
CA VAL A 86 11.69 3.84 2.92
C VAL A 86 10.32 3.62 3.56
N ALA A 87 9.66 4.70 3.98
CA ALA A 87 8.34 4.64 4.60
C ALA A 87 7.34 3.90 3.68
N ALA A 88 7.33 4.23 2.39
CA ALA A 88 6.47 3.59 1.40
C ALA A 88 6.73 2.08 1.24
N ALA A 89 7.99 1.66 1.12
CA ALA A 89 8.34 0.26 0.96
C ALA A 89 7.96 -0.55 2.21
N TRP A 90 8.18 0.00 3.41
CA TRP A 90 7.74 -0.61 4.67
C TRP A 90 6.23 -0.67 4.80
N GLY A 91 5.50 0.35 4.34
CA GLY A 91 4.04 0.36 4.29
C GLY A 91 3.48 -0.77 3.42
N LEU A 92 4.07 -1.01 2.24
CA LEU A 92 3.71 -2.15 1.40
C LEU A 92 4.08 -3.48 2.06
N ALA A 93 5.25 -3.58 2.69
CA ALA A 93 5.66 -4.81 3.38
C ALA A 93 4.68 -5.16 4.52
N GLY A 94 4.28 -4.18 5.33
CA GLY A 94 3.26 -4.37 6.37
C GLY A 94 1.91 -4.79 5.81
N LEU A 95 1.49 -4.22 4.68
CA LEU A 95 0.28 -4.64 3.97
C LEU A 95 0.38 -6.10 3.51
N VAL A 96 1.53 -6.50 2.96
CA VAL A 96 1.80 -7.88 2.51
C VAL A 96 1.77 -8.87 3.67
N VAL A 97 2.43 -8.56 4.79
CA VAL A 97 2.41 -9.38 6.01
C VAL A 97 0.98 -9.58 6.53
N ALA A 98 0.11 -8.59 6.37
CA ALA A 98 -1.32 -8.69 6.70
C ALA A 98 -2.16 -9.47 5.66
N GLY A 99 -1.54 -10.17 4.69
CA GLY A 99 -2.21 -10.91 3.62
C GLY A 99 -2.78 -10.01 2.52
N GLY A 100 -2.20 -8.81 2.34
CA GLY A 100 -2.76 -7.73 1.54
C GLY A 100 -2.39 -7.71 0.07
N TRP A 101 -1.72 -8.73 -0.50
CA TRP A 101 -1.30 -8.72 -1.92
C TRP A 101 -2.43 -8.38 -2.89
N ARG A 102 -3.61 -8.97 -2.70
CA ARG A 102 -4.81 -8.70 -3.53
C ARG A 102 -5.29 -7.24 -3.49
N ARG A 103 -4.81 -6.45 -2.54
CA ARG A 103 -5.16 -5.03 -2.36
C ARG A 103 -4.22 -4.11 -3.14
N ILE A 104 -3.08 -4.59 -3.61
CA ILE A 104 -2.19 -3.84 -4.50
C ILE A 104 -2.66 -4.08 -5.93
N LYS A 105 -3.20 -3.05 -6.58
CA LYS A 105 -3.92 -3.18 -7.85
C LYS A 105 -3.49 -2.13 -8.84
N ARG A 106 -3.65 -2.40 -10.14
CA ARG A 106 -3.55 -1.38 -11.19
C ARG A 106 -4.91 -0.74 -11.45
N CYS A 107 -4.90 0.56 -11.65
CA CYS A 107 -6.11 1.32 -11.98
C CYS A 107 -6.62 0.92 -13.36
N GLY A 108 -7.89 0.53 -13.47
CA GLY A 108 -8.50 0.17 -14.75
C GLY A 108 -8.68 1.32 -15.75
N ALA A 109 -8.17 2.52 -15.48
CA ALA A 109 -8.26 3.70 -16.36
C ALA A 109 -6.89 4.29 -16.75
N CYS A 110 -5.94 4.33 -15.81
CA CYS A 110 -4.63 4.96 -16.03
C CYS A 110 -3.43 4.03 -15.74
N ASP A 111 -3.70 2.76 -15.43
CA ASP A 111 -2.72 1.73 -15.05
C ASP A 111 -1.86 2.01 -13.80
N LEU A 112 -1.95 3.20 -13.19
CA LEU A 112 -1.28 3.51 -11.93
C LEU A 112 -1.66 2.50 -10.84
N VAL A 113 -0.64 2.08 -10.09
CA VAL A 113 -0.81 1.18 -8.96
C VAL A 113 -1.48 1.92 -7.80
N PHE A 114 -2.34 1.24 -7.04
CA PHE A 114 -3.00 1.79 -5.86
C PHE A 114 -3.29 0.70 -4.82
N CYS A 115 -3.49 1.12 -3.57
CA CYS A 115 -3.96 0.24 -2.50
C CYS A 115 -5.50 0.30 -2.35
N ASP A 116 -6.13 -0.87 -2.32
CA ASP A 116 -7.55 -1.02 -2.05
C ASP A 116 -7.84 -1.12 -0.56
N ARG A 117 -8.19 0.02 0.05
CA ARG A 117 -8.64 0.10 1.45
C ARG A 117 -10.11 -0.30 1.67
N THR A 118 -10.87 -0.70 0.64
CA THR A 118 -12.26 -1.13 0.84
C THR A 118 -12.33 -2.46 1.59
N ALA A 119 -13.31 -2.62 2.49
CA ALA A 119 -13.45 -3.85 3.26
C ALA A 119 -13.52 -5.11 2.36
N GLY A 120 -14.31 -5.04 1.29
CA GLY A 120 -14.50 -6.14 0.33
C GLY A 120 -13.36 -6.35 -0.67
N CYS A 121 -12.34 -5.49 -0.70
CA CYS A 121 -11.30 -5.51 -1.73
C CYS A 121 -11.88 -5.47 -3.17
N THR A 122 -12.89 -4.62 -3.40
CA THR A 122 -13.65 -4.56 -4.66
C THR A 122 -13.33 -3.35 -5.54
N ARG A 123 -12.48 -2.43 -5.07
CA ARG A 123 -12.12 -1.22 -5.82
C ARG A 123 -11.34 -1.57 -7.09
N ARG A 124 -11.65 -0.88 -8.19
CA ARG A 124 -11.04 -1.06 -9.52
C ARG A 124 -10.22 0.14 -10.02
N TRP A 125 -10.41 1.32 -9.43
CA TRP A 125 -9.80 2.57 -9.89
C TRP A 125 -9.05 3.27 -8.75
N CYS A 126 -7.98 4.00 -9.09
CA CYS A 126 -7.24 4.85 -8.15
C CYS A 126 -8.11 6.00 -7.62
N ALA A 127 -7.57 6.86 -6.74
CA ALA A 127 -8.39 7.87 -6.06
C ALA A 127 -8.95 8.91 -7.04
N GLU A 128 -8.13 9.26 -8.03
CA GLU A 128 -8.45 10.23 -9.07
C GLU A 128 -9.53 9.73 -10.05
N HIS A 129 -9.42 8.48 -10.50
CA HIS A 129 -10.38 7.87 -11.43
C HIS A 129 -11.56 7.20 -10.73
N ARG A 130 -11.63 7.26 -9.40
CA ARG A 130 -12.81 6.79 -8.68
C ARG A 130 -13.99 7.68 -9.07
N PRO A 131 -15.10 7.13 -9.58
CA PRO A 131 -16.29 7.93 -9.81
C PRO A 131 -16.65 8.67 -8.53
N ARG A 132 -16.74 10.01 -8.58
CA ARG A 132 -17.25 10.80 -7.46
C ARG A 132 -18.66 10.29 -7.21
N GLY A 133 -18.85 9.50 -6.15
CA GLY A 133 -20.12 8.86 -5.89
C GLY A 133 -21.22 9.91 -5.83
N GLY A 134 -22.23 9.79 -6.68
CA GLY A 134 -23.41 10.64 -6.64
C GLY A 134 -24.05 10.60 -5.25
N ARG A 135 -23.93 11.70 -4.51
CA ARG A 135 -24.92 12.09 -3.51
C ARG A 135 -26.04 12.84 -4.24
N GLY A 136 -26.79 12.11 -5.05
CA GLY A 136 -28.01 12.59 -5.68
C GLY A 136 -29.20 11.84 -5.11
N ARG A 137 -29.70 12.30 -3.96
CA ARG A 137 -31.13 12.23 -3.55
C ARG A 137 -31.27 12.92 -2.19
N GLY A 138 -31.82 14.13 -2.22
CA GLY A 138 -32.05 14.98 -1.06
C GLY A 138 -32.26 16.45 -1.40
N ALA A 139 -32.89 16.76 -2.53
CA ALA A 139 -33.63 18.01 -2.69
C ALA A 139 -35.10 17.61 -2.60
N VAL A 140 -35.69 17.79 -1.40
CA VAL A 140 -37.13 17.81 -1.22
C VAL A 140 -37.56 19.27 -1.40
N HIS A 141 -38.61 19.45 -2.20
CA HIS A 141 -39.33 20.69 -2.39
C HIS A 141 -39.94 21.19 -1.07
#